data_AF-A0A0Q9EPG7-F1
#
_entry.id   AF-A0A0Q9EPG7-F1
#
_cell.length_a   1.000
_cell.length_b   1.000
_cell.length_c   1.000
_cell.angle_alpha   90.00
_cell.angle_beta   90.00
_cell.angle_gamma   90.00
#
_symmetry.space_group_name_H-M   'P 1'
#
loop_
_entity.id
_entity.type
_entity.pdbx_description
1 polymer ?
#
loop_
_entity_poly.entity_id
_entity_poly.type
_entity_poly.pdbx_seq_one_letter_code
_entity_poly.pdbx_strand_id
1 'polypeptide(L)'
;MGWLQKFTDWLAGMIEALWEAIEGFFTDLFMIWMKQVAGVYLYVLDQISLPDFITQYSMCSLLAAAGPTVGWAMDTFKIGEGLGMIGAAYAYRMVRKLVTLFQW
;
A
#
# COMPACT_ATOMS: atom_id res chain seq x y z
N MET A 1 -30.60 21.82 43.95
CA MET A 1 -31.15 20.77 43.07
C MET A 1 -30.11 20.36 42.03
N GLY A 2 -29.04 19.64 42.42
CA GLY A 2 -27.90 19.36 41.52
C GLY A 2 -27.56 17.87 41.33
N TRP A 3 -28.26 16.97 42.03
CA TRP A 3 -27.97 15.52 41.97
C TRP A 3 -28.51 14.86 40.70
N LEU A 4 -29.69 15.30 40.23
CA LEU A 4 -30.28 14.85 38.95
C LEU A 4 -29.37 15.19 37.77
N GLN A 5 -28.75 16.37 37.77
CA GLN A 5 -27.84 16.77 36.71
C GLN A 5 -26.56 15.91 36.70
N LYS A 6 -25.96 15.65 37.86
CA LYS A 6 -24.82 14.73 37.98
C LYS A 6 -25.14 13.31 37.51
N PHE A 7 -26.37 12.83 37.76
CA PHE A 7 -26.82 11.53 37.29
C PHE A 7 -27.00 11.51 35.76
N THR A 8 -27.59 12.56 35.19
CA THR A 8 -27.72 12.70 33.73
C THR A 8 -26.36 12.82 33.05
N ASP A 9 -25.42 13.58 33.62
CA ASP A 9 -24.06 13.74 33.07
C ASP A 9 -23.28 12.41 33.12
N TRP A 10 -23.42 11.64 34.20
CA TRP A 10 -22.83 10.30 34.30
C TRP A 10 -23.43 9.33 33.27
N LEU A 11 -24.73 9.39 33.05
CA LEU A 11 -25.44 8.53 32.10
C LEU A 11 -25.11 8.90 30.65
N ALA A 12 -24.96 10.19 30.36
CA ALA A 12 -24.48 10.68 29.06
C ALA A 12 -23.05 10.21 28.78
N GLY A 13 -22.14 10.31 29.76
CA GLY A 13 -20.77 9.81 29.62
C GLY A 13 -20.68 8.31 29.39
N MET A 14 -21.59 7.50 29.97
CA MET A 14 -21.65 6.07 29.69
C MET A 14 -22.11 5.77 28.25
N ILE A 15 -23.05 6.56 27.72
CA ILE A 15 -23.54 6.42 26.34
C ILE A 15 -22.46 6.85 25.35
N GLU A 16 -21.74 7.93 25.63
CA GLU A 16 -20.61 8.39 24.81
C GLU A 16 -19.50 7.35 24.77
N ALA A 17 -19.12 6.77 25.91
CA ALA A 17 -18.12 5.71 25.96
C ALA A 17 -18.55 4.44 25.20
N LEU A 18 -19.84 4.09 25.24
CA LEU A 18 -20.40 3.01 24.43
C LEU A 18 -20.34 3.32 22.94
N TRP A 19 -20.63 4.55 22.55
CA TRP A 19 -20.57 4.98 21.16
C TRP A 19 -19.14 4.97 20.62
N GLU A 20 -18.18 5.51 21.37
CA GLU A 20 -16.76 5.46 21.01
C GLU A 20 -16.25 4.03 20.85
N ALA A 21 -16.66 3.11 21.73
CA ALA A 21 -16.29 1.70 21.61
C ALA A 21 -16.87 1.04 20.36
N ILE A 22 -18.10 1.39 19.97
CA ILE A 22 -18.74 0.90 18.74
C ILE A 22 -18.00 1.46 17.51
N GLU A 23 -17.72 2.76 17.48
CA GLU A 23 -16.98 3.40 16.38
C GLU A 23 -15.57 2.82 16.24
N GLY A 24 -14.86 2.63 17.35
CA GLY A 24 -13.55 1.99 17.38
C GLY A 24 -13.61 0.57 16.83
N PHE A 25 -14.60 -0.22 17.24
CA PHE A 25 -14.79 -1.60 16.75
C PHE A 25 -14.99 -1.65 15.22
N PHE A 26 -15.82 -0.79 14.65
CA PHE A 26 -16.04 -0.76 13.20
C PHE A 26 -14.81 -0.27 12.43
N THR A 27 -14.08 0.70 12.97
CA THR A 27 -12.85 1.21 12.38
C THR A 27 -11.76 0.14 12.36
N ASP A 28 -11.59 -0.58 13.48
CA ASP A 28 -10.62 -1.66 13.58
C ASP A 28 -10.99 -2.85 12.68
N LEU A 29 -12.27 -3.23 12.63
CA LEU A 29 -12.74 -4.28 11.74
C LEU A 29 -12.48 -3.94 10.26
N PHE A 30 -12.75 -2.69 9.87
CA PHE A 30 -12.46 -2.22 8.52
C PHE A 30 -10.95 -2.22 8.22
N MET A 31 -10.12 -1.82 9.19
CA MET A 31 -8.66 -1.83 9.04
C MET A 31 -8.11 -3.25 8.91
N ILE A 32 -8.62 -4.21 9.68
CA ILE A 32 -8.25 -5.62 9.58
C ILE A 32 -8.63 -6.19 8.21
N TRP A 33 -9.85 -5.90 7.74
CA TRP A 33 -10.31 -6.33 6.42
C TRP A 33 -9.43 -5.78 5.30
N MET A 34 -9.11 -4.49 5.32
CA MET A 34 -8.17 -3.86 4.40
C MET A 34 -6.78 -4.52 4.41
N LYS A 35 -6.25 -4.83 5.60
CA LYS A 35 -4.96 -5.52 5.75
C LYS A 35 -5.00 -6.94 5.20
N GLN A 36 -6.07 -7.69 5.42
CA GLN A 36 -6.22 -9.05 4.89
C GLN A 36 -6.29 -9.05 3.37
N VAL A 37 -7.08 -8.14 2.78
CA VAL A 37 -7.17 -7.99 1.32
C VAL A 37 -5.81 -7.63 0.73
N ALA A 38 -5.08 -6.68 1.32
CA ALA A 38 -3.71 -6.35 0.92
C ALA A 38 -2.74 -7.53 1.06
N GLY A 39 -2.86 -8.30 2.15
CA GLY A 39 -2.05 -9.50 2.38
C GLY A 39 -2.28 -10.59 1.34
N VAL A 40 -3.52 -10.80 0.90
CA VAL A 40 -3.84 -11.74 -0.19
C VAL A 40 -3.21 -11.28 -1.51
N TYR A 41 -3.21 -9.97 -1.80
CA TYR A 41 -2.53 -9.46 -3.00
C TYR A 41 -1.01 -9.66 -2.94
N LEU A 42 -0.37 -9.39 -1.79
CA LEU A 42 1.06 -9.64 -1.62
C LEU A 42 1.40 -11.12 -1.77
N TYR A 43 0.56 -12.00 -1.22
CA TYR A 43 0.72 -13.45 -1.39
C TYR A 43 0.65 -13.86 -2.86
N VAL A 44 -0.33 -13.35 -3.63
CA VAL A 44 -0.44 -13.63 -5.06
C VAL A 44 0.76 -13.09 -5.85
N LEU A 45 1.28 -11.91 -5.48
CA LEU A 45 2.47 -11.33 -6.12
C LEU A 45 3.75 -12.12 -5.80
N ASP A 46 3.89 -12.63 -4.58
CA ASP A 46 5.04 -13.46 -4.18
C ASP A 46 5.03 -14.83 -4.87
N GLN A 47 3.84 -15.35 -5.21
CA GLN A 47 3.68 -16.57 -5.99
C GLN A 47 3.94 -16.38 -7.49
N ILE A 48 4.02 -15.14 -7.99
CA ILE A 48 4.50 -14.88 -9.35
C ILE A 48 6.02 -15.01 -9.31
N SER A 49 6.52 -16.20 -9.68
CA SER A 49 7.92 -16.41 -9.95
C SER A 49 8.39 -15.37 -10.97
N LEU A 50 9.21 -14.42 -10.52
CA LEU A 50 9.81 -13.43 -11.41
C LEU A 50 10.61 -14.19 -12.48
N PRO A 51 10.38 -13.94 -13.77
CA PRO A 51 11.11 -14.62 -14.83
C PRO A 51 12.62 -14.37 -14.67
N ASP A 52 13.44 -15.40 -14.89
CA ASP A 52 14.89 -15.41 -14.64
C ASP A 52 15.66 -14.22 -15.25
N PHE A 53 15.10 -13.62 -16.31
CA PHE A 53 15.65 -12.42 -16.95
C PHE A 53 15.69 -11.20 -16.00
N ILE A 54 14.72 -11.05 -15.09
CA ILE A 54 14.63 -9.92 -14.15
C ILE A 54 15.55 -10.14 -12.94
N THR A 55 15.71 -11.38 -12.49
CA THR A 55 16.47 -11.73 -11.27
C THR A 55 17.96 -11.90 -11.54
N GLN A 56 18.36 -12.42 -12.71
CA GLN A 56 19.79 -12.59 -13.06
C GLN A 56 20.41 -11.38 -13.74
N TYR A 57 19.61 -10.57 -14.45
CA TYR A 57 20.10 -9.43 -15.21
C TYR A 57 19.21 -8.21 -15.04
N SER A 58 19.51 -7.39 -14.03
CA SER A 58 18.96 -6.03 -14.02
C SER A 58 19.44 -5.31 -15.29
N MET A 59 18.61 -4.46 -15.93
CA MET A 59 19.07 -3.62 -17.05
C MET A 59 20.34 -2.83 -16.66
N CYS A 60 20.48 -2.50 -15.38
CA CYS A 60 21.66 -1.86 -14.81
C CYS A 60 22.91 -2.77 -14.87
N SER A 61 22.81 -4.07 -14.60
CA SER A 61 23.96 -5.00 -14.69
C SER A 61 24.35 -5.31 -16.13
N LEU A 62 23.39 -5.34 -17.06
CA LEU A 62 23.67 -5.48 -18.50
C LEU A 62 24.30 -4.22 -19.11
N LEU A 63 23.84 -3.02 -18.72
CA LEU A 63 24.43 -1.77 -19.20
C LEU A 63 25.74 -1.40 -18.48
N ALA A 64 25.93 -1.80 -17.21
CA ALA A 64 27.22 -1.67 -16.53
C ALA A 64 28.30 -2.55 -17.18
N ALA A 65 27.92 -3.72 -17.71
CA ALA A 65 28.80 -4.57 -18.51
C ALA A 65 29.09 -4.01 -19.92
N ALA A 66 28.30 -3.03 -20.41
CA ALA A 66 28.45 -2.44 -21.75
C ALA A 66 29.54 -1.36 -21.86
N GLY A 67 30.33 -1.14 -20.79
CA GLY A 67 31.52 -0.30 -20.79
C GLY A 67 31.32 1.09 -20.19
N PRO A 68 32.43 1.81 -19.90
CA PRO A 68 32.42 3.04 -19.08
C PRO A 68 31.54 4.17 -19.62
N THR A 69 31.44 4.29 -20.95
CA THR A 69 30.65 5.32 -21.63
C THR A 69 29.15 5.12 -21.43
N VAL A 70 28.69 3.86 -21.38
CA VAL A 70 27.27 3.52 -21.18
C VAL A 70 26.85 3.76 -19.74
N GLY A 71 27.72 3.42 -18.78
CA GLY A 71 27.50 3.74 -17.35
C GLY A 71 27.39 5.24 -17.08
N TRP A 72 28.25 6.06 -17.70
CA TRP A 72 28.17 7.53 -17.61
C TRP A 72 26.86 8.08 -18.18
N ALA A 73 26.39 7.55 -19.31
CA ALA A 73 25.13 7.96 -19.91
C ALA A 73 23.92 7.58 -19.02
N MET A 74 23.93 6.40 -18.41
CA MET A 74 22.86 5.98 -17.49
C MET A 74 22.71 6.88 -16.27
N ASP A 75 23.82 7.30 -15.67
CA ASP A 75 23.82 8.18 -14.49
C ASP A 75 23.46 9.62 -14.88
N THR A 76 23.97 10.11 -16.03
CA THR A 76 23.63 11.44 -16.55
C THR A 76 22.15 11.57 -16.91
N PHE A 77 21.56 10.57 -17.57
CA PHE A 77 20.15 10.59 -17.98
C PHE A 77 19.18 10.07 -16.92
N LYS A 78 19.67 9.70 -15.72
CA LYS A 78 18.87 9.20 -14.59
C LYS A 78 17.87 8.10 -14.99
N ILE A 79 18.30 7.21 -15.87
CA ILE A 79 17.44 6.18 -16.47
C ILE A 79 16.90 5.21 -15.41
N GLY A 80 17.69 4.91 -14.38
CA GLY A 80 17.24 4.07 -13.25
C GLY A 80 16.08 4.68 -12.46
N GLU A 81 16.15 5.98 -12.16
CA GLU A 81 15.06 6.69 -11.46
C GLU A 81 13.81 6.80 -12.35
N GLY A 82 14.00 7.04 -13.64
CA GLY A 82 12.90 7.07 -14.62
C GLY A 82 12.18 5.72 -14.75
N LEU A 83 12.93 4.62 -14.82
CA LEU A 83 12.36 3.27 -14.83
C LEU A 83 11.67 2.93 -13.49
N GLY A 84 12.20 3.41 -12.37
CA GLY A 84 11.55 3.32 -11.06
C GLY A 84 10.19 4.01 -11.03
N MET A 85 10.09 5.24 -11.57
CA MET A 85 8.81 5.95 -11.68
C MET A 85 7.82 5.24 -12.60
N ILE A 86 8.27 4.69 -13.73
CA ILE A 86 7.40 3.92 -14.64
C ILE A 86 6.88 2.66 -13.94
N GLY A 87 7.74 1.96 -13.19
CA GLY A 87 7.35 0.80 -12.39
C GLY A 87 6.30 1.14 -11.34
N ALA A 88 6.49 2.25 -10.60
CA ALA A 88 5.52 2.73 -9.62
C ALA A 88 4.18 3.12 -10.27
N ALA A 89 4.20 3.78 -11.43
CA ALA A 89 3.00 4.12 -12.18
C ALA A 89 2.24 2.86 -12.66
N TYR A 90 2.96 1.82 -13.07
CA TYR A 90 2.36 0.55 -13.46
C TYR A 90 1.75 -0.19 -12.26
N ALA A 91 2.44 -0.23 -11.13
CA ALA A 91 1.93 -0.79 -9.89
C ALA A 91 0.63 -0.09 -9.45
N TYR A 92 0.61 1.25 -9.51
CA TYR A 92 -0.59 2.04 -9.23
C TYR A 92 -1.75 1.70 -10.17
N ARG A 93 -1.47 1.51 -11.47
CA ARG A 93 -2.48 1.09 -12.45
C ARG A 93 -3.06 -0.28 -12.12
N MET A 94 -2.23 -1.23 -11.69
CA MET A 94 -2.68 -2.57 -11.31
C MET A 94 -3.53 -2.54 -10.04
N VAL A 95 -3.09 -1.82 -9.01
CA VAL A 95 -3.85 -1.60 -7.78
C VAL A 95 -5.22 -0.99 -8.09
N ARG A 96 -5.28 0.01 -8.97
CA ARG A 96 -6.56 0.63 -9.37
C ARG A 96 -7.48 -0.37 -10.05
N LYS A 97 -7.00 -1.17 -11.01
CA LYS A 97 -7.80 -2.19 -11.68
C LYS A 97 -8.39 -3.19 -10.69
N LEU A 98 -7.62 -3.58 -9.66
CA LEU A 98 -8.08 -4.51 -8.63
C LEU A 98 -9.15 -3.90 -7.72
N VAL A 99 -8.93 -2.66 -7.27
CA VAL A 99 -9.89 -1.92 -6.44
C VAL A 99 -11.21 -1.68 -7.18
N THR A 100 -11.16 -1.45 -8.49
CA THR A 100 -12.35 -1.25 -9.32
C THR A 100 -12.91 -2.57 -9.88
N LEU A 101 -12.60 -3.73 -9.28
CA LEU A 101 -13.09 -5.05 -9.72
C LEU A 101 -12.91 -5.32 -11.23
N PHE A 102 -11.78 -4.91 -11.79
CA PHE A 102 -11.43 -5.01 -13.21
C PHE A 102 -12.38 -4.29 -14.18
N GLN A 103 -13.13 -3.29 -13.73
CA GLN A 103 -14.03 -2.51 -14.60
C GLN A 103 -13.30 -1.53 -15.57
N TRP A 104 -11.97 -1.50 -15.57
CA TRP A 104 -11.09 -0.65 -16.40
C TRP A 104 -9.90 -1.44 -16.96
#